data_AF-A0A660LGF2-F1
#
_entry.id   AF-A0A660LGF2-F1
#
_cell.length_a   1.000
_cell.length_b   1.000
_cell.length_c   1.000
_cell.angle_alpha   90.00
_cell.angle_beta   90.00
_cell.angle_gamma   90.00
#
_symmetry.space_group_name_H-M   'P 1'
#
loop_
_entity.id
_entity.type
_entity.pdbx_description
1 polymer ?
#
loop_
_entity_poly.entity_id
_entity_poly.type
_entity_poly.pdbx_seq_one_letter_code
_entity_poly.pdbx_strand_id
1 'polypeptide(L)'
;MIPVEELRRIDLFDGLSDEALAEWAAATPSIQEVGEGEILLEQGQDSPGTLLLLDGATRGLVKTAGGGTDIGNPGHGPTWIGAIAAITEGPLPVTIETTSTCRYAIVPRDAFIDLAIKHRSVHRKVMHVIGPVMRGLNARESSQERLTSLGTMAAGLAHELNNPAAAARRAASDLVQAMQVINYALRAFVEAGIELDDAEKLLALQKEALERCELREAGGALDEADAIDAMEDLLADLGITEGYRFSEPLAAAGLDEDWVRRVIAITGEGTHASLKALWWVASTISAQELATELVDSTDRMSQLVKAIKTYAYMDRGGVIIADVHEGLDSTLIMLKHKIKHTNIKVERNYDQSLPKITMHGSELNQVWTNILDNALGALGEDGKITITTLPDNGCIRVDIADTGPGIPEDVRARIFDPFFTTKAPGSGTGMGLDTARRIVEQKHGGSLTFDTSDAGTTFHIWLPLEGKKQ
;
A
#
# COMPACT_ATOMS: atom_id res chain seq x y z
N MET A 1 3.51 28.89 48.88
CA MET A 1 4.64 28.14 48.29
C MET A 1 4.80 26.84 49.04
N ILE A 2 5.19 25.78 48.34
CA ILE A 2 5.36 24.45 48.93
C ILE A 2 6.72 24.39 49.65
N PRO A 3 6.82 23.80 50.84
CA PRO A 3 8.11 23.59 51.49
C PRO A 3 9.02 22.69 50.63
N VAL A 4 10.31 23.04 50.54
CA VAL A 4 11.31 22.26 49.78
C VAL A 4 11.40 20.82 50.29
N GLU A 5 11.18 20.62 51.60
CA GLU A 5 11.16 19.32 52.26
C GLU A 5 10.02 18.42 51.75
N GLU A 6 8.88 18.99 51.37
CA GLU A 6 7.78 18.22 50.80
C GLU A 6 8.05 17.82 49.35
N LEU A 7 8.64 18.71 48.55
CA LEU A 7 9.06 18.40 47.18
C LEU A 7 10.12 17.30 47.15
N ARG A 8 11.07 17.32 48.08
CA ARG A 8 12.14 16.30 48.17
C ARG A 8 11.60 14.87 48.36
N ARG A 9 10.36 14.70 48.83
CA ARG A 9 9.74 13.38 49.01
C ARG A 9 9.15 12.80 47.72
N ILE A 10 9.01 13.61 46.67
CA ILE A 10 8.48 13.17 45.37
C ILE A 10 9.65 12.72 44.51
N ASP A 11 9.57 11.49 44.02
CA ASP A 11 10.61 10.87 43.21
C ASP A 11 10.99 11.72 41.99
N LEU A 12 10.06 12.46 41.37
CA LEU A 12 10.33 13.39 40.25
C LEU A 12 11.57 14.27 40.50
N PHE A 13 11.79 14.69 41.74
CA PHE A 13 12.78 15.68 42.11
C PHE A 13 14.08 15.09 42.70
N ASP A 14 14.25 13.75 42.75
CA ASP A 14 15.50 13.20 43.31
C ASP A 14 16.73 13.70 42.53
N GLY A 15 17.77 14.05 43.27
CA GLY A 15 19.03 14.54 42.72
C GLY A 15 19.04 16.02 42.37
N LEU A 16 17.97 16.77 42.65
CA LEU A 16 17.98 18.23 42.60
C LEU A 16 18.67 18.83 43.84
N SER A 17 19.34 19.96 43.64
CA SER A 17 19.85 20.80 44.74
C SER A 17 18.72 21.59 45.41
N ASP A 18 18.98 22.12 46.60
CA ASP A 18 18.01 22.97 47.32
C ASP A 18 17.67 24.25 46.54
N GLU A 19 18.64 24.82 45.82
CA GLU A 19 18.40 25.96 44.93
C GLU A 19 17.43 25.59 43.79
N ALA A 20 17.61 24.42 43.17
CA ALA A 20 16.70 23.96 42.12
C ALA A 20 15.30 23.66 42.68
N LEU A 21 15.21 23.02 43.86
CA LEU A 21 13.92 22.76 44.52
C LEU A 21 13.21 24.06 44.91
N ALA A 22 13.94 25.12 45.27
CA ALA A 22 13.36 26.43 45.56
C ALA A 22 12.73 27.07 44.31
N GLU A 23 13.32 26.89 43.12
CA GLU A 23 12.71 27.33 41.85
C GLU A 23 11.37 26.60 41.59
N TRP A 24 11.33 25.28 41.79
CA TRP A 24 10.10 24.50 41.69
C TRP A 24 9.05 24.91 42.73
N ALA A 25 9.47 25.15 43.98
CA ALA A 25 8.60 25.61 45.06
C ALA A 25 8.00 27.00 44.79
N ALA A 26 8.75 27.88 44.12
CA ALA A 26 8.29 29.20 43.71
C ALA A 26 7.31 29.14 42.52
N ALA A 27 7.56 28.23 41.58
CA ALA A 27 6.69 28.01 40.43
C ALA A 27 5.39 27.27 40.78
N THR A 28 5.35 26.59 41.93
CA THR A 28 4.17 25.83 42.34
C THR A 28 3.26 26.67 43.27
N PRO A 29 1.99 26.90 42.91
CA PRO A 29 1.02 27.57 43.77
C PRO A 29 0.82 26.84 45.12
N SER A 30 0.06 27.48 46.01
CA SER A 30 -0.21 26.95 47.36
C SER A 30 -0.79 25.53 47.36
N ILE A 31 -0.46 24.78 48.40
CA ILE A 31 -1.02 23.45 48.68
C ILE A 31 -2.53 23.58 48.87
N GLN A 32 -3.27 22.64 48.27
CA GLN A 32 -4.71 22.51 48.40
C GLN A 32 -5.06 21.21 49.12
N GLU A 33 -6.17 21.24 49.85
CA GLU A 33 -6.76 20.08 50.51
C GLU A 33 -8.13 19.82 49.91
N VAL A 34 -8.42 18.55 49.64
CA VAL A 34 -9.68 18.12 49.04
C VAL A 34 -10.18 16.84 49.68
N GLY A 35 -11.50 16.69 49.79
CA GLY A 35 -12.16 15.51 50.32
C GLY A 35 -12.06 14.29 49.39
N GLU A 36 -12.56 13.16 49.88
CA GLU A 36 -12.75 11.93 49.09
C GLU A 36 -13.90 12.09 48.08
N GLY A 37 -13.76 11.50 46.89
CA GLY A 37 -14.78 11.52 45.82
C GLY A 37 -14.74 12.76 44.92
N GLU A 38 -13.70 13.60 45.06
CA GLU A 38 -13.55 14.84 44.30
C GLU A 38 -12.65 14.63 43.07
N ILE A 39 -12.93 15.36 41.99
CA ILE A 39 -12.18 15.24 40.73
C ILE A 39 -11.04 16.26 40.72
N LEU A 40 -9.81 15.77 40.62
CA LEU A 40 -8.60 16.60 40.55
C LEU A 40 -8.24 17.00 39.12
N LEU A 41 -8.44 16.08 38.17
CA LEU A 41 -8.19 16.28 36.74
C LEU A 41 -9.31 15.60 35.96
N GLU A 42 -9.85 16.24 34.92
CA GLU A 42 -10.95 15.66 34.13
C GLU A 42 -10.51 15.33 32.70
N GLN A 43 -10.82 14.11 32.25
CA GLN A 43 -10.58 13.66 30.87
C GLN A 43 -11.22 14.62 29.85
N GLY A 44 -10.47 14.94 28.80
CA GLY A 44 -10.92 15.79 27.70
C GLY A 44 -10.74 17.29 27.95
N GLN A 45 -10.42 17.71 29.18
CA GLN A 45 -10.06 19.09 29.47
C GLN A 45 -8.58 19.36 29.17
N ASP A 46 -8.26 20.64 28.97
CA ASP A 46 -6.88 21.09 28.85
C ASP A 46 -6.11 20.83 30.14
N SER A 47 -4.89 20.30 30.01
CA SER A 47 -4.05 20.03 31.17
C SER A 47 -3.72 21.33 31.92
N PRO A 48 -4.07 21.46 33.21
CA PRO A 48 -3.67 22.61 34.03
C PRO A 48 -2.17 22.57 34.37
N GLY A 49 -1.50 21.45 34.12
CA GLY A 49 -0.11 21.20 34.44
C GLY A 49 0.09 19.87 35.17
N THR A 50 1.24 19.71 35.81
CA THR A 50 1.59 18.46 36.52
C THR A 50 1.11 18.53 37.97
N LEU A 51 0.27 17.59 38.35
CA LEU A 51 -0.23 17.45 39.71
C LEU A 51 0.81 16.75 40.58
N LEU A 52 1.17 17.39 41.70
CA LEU A 52 1.99 16.84 42.78
C LEU A 52 1.06 16.39 43.91
N LEU A 53 0.91 15.09 44.08
CA LEU A 53 0.13 14.53 45.19
C LEU A 53 1.08 14.35 46.37
N LEU A 54 0.90 15.14 47.42
CA LEU A 54 1.78 15.18 48.59
C LEU A 54 1.38 14.12 49.61
N ASP A 55 0.07 13.91 49.77
CA ASP A 55 -0.53 12.93 50.67
C ASP A 55 -1.93 12.53 50.19
N GLY A 56 -2.39 11.33 50.56
CA GLY A 56 -3.68 10.76 50.14
C GLY A 56 -3.57 9.79 48.96
N ALA A 57 -4.72 9.31 48.48
CA ALA A 57 -4.83 8.30 47.42
C ALA A 57 -5.89 8.69 46.38
N THR A 58 -5.64 8.31 45.13
CA THR A 58 -6.50 8.63 43.99
C THR A 58 -6.88 7.38 43.19
N ARG A 59 -7.86 7.47 42.30
CA ARG A 59 -8.14 6.50 41.24
C ARG A 59 -8.25 7.16 39.85
N GLY A 60 -8.01 6.38 38.80
CA GLY A 60 -7.92 6.86 37.43
C GLY A 60 -9.04 6.25 36.61
N LEU A 61 -9.86 7.09 35.98
CA LEU A 61 -11.05 6.68 35.24
C LEU A 61 -10.96 7.12 33.78
N VAL A 62 -11.26 6.20 32.84
CA VAL A 62 -11.40 6.52 31.42
C VAL A 62 -12.87 6.37 31.02
N LYS A 63 -13.51 7.47 30.62
CA LYS A 63 -14.85 7.49 30.04
C LYS A 63 -14.78 6.88 28.63
N THR A 64 -15.49 5.78 28.43
CA THR A 64 -15.70 5.16 27.10
C THR A 64 -17.18 5.19 26.74
N ALA A 65 -17.52 5.00 25.45
CA ALA A 65 -18.89 5.01 24.95
C ALA A 65 -19.83 3.97 25.61
N GLY A 66 -19.30 2.97 26.34
CA GLY A 66 -20.06 1.94 27.06
C GLY A 66 -20.06 2.09 28.59
N GLY A 67 -19.55 3.20 29.14
CA GLY A 67 -19.37 3.42 30.58
C GLY A 67 -17.91 3.70 30.96
N GLY A 68 -17.70 4.26 32.15
CA GLY A 68 -16.36 4.54 32.69
C GLY A 68 -15.64 3.25 33.08
N THR A 69 -14.40 3.07 32.61
CA THR A 69 -13.53 1.96 33.01
C THR A 69 -12.50 2.48 34.01
N ASP A 70 -12.41 1.84 35.17
CA ASP A 70 -11.29 2.05 36.10
C ASP A 70 -10.05 1.41 35.50
N ILE A 71 -9.08 2.22 35.13
CA ILE A 71 -7.85 1.74 34.48
C ILE A 71 -6.77 1.33 35.48
N GLY A 72 -7.02 1.51 36.78
CA GLY A 72 -6.07 1.17 37.82
C GLY A 72 -4.87 2.11 37.91
N ASN A 73 -4.63 2.52 39.15
CA ASN A 73 -3.54 3.29 39.74
C ASN A 73 -3.28 4.73 39.27
N PRO A 74 -3.74 5.68 40.09
CA PRO A 74 -3.00 6.86 40.46
C PRO A 74 -2.67 6.77 41.95
N GLY A 75 -1.38 6.65 42.19
CA GLY A 75 -0.81 6.10 43.42
C GLY A 75 -1.13 6.88 44.70
N HIS A 76 -0.59 6.33 45.78
CA HIS A 76 -0.57 7.02 47.06
C HIS A 76 0.51 8.10 47.01
N GLY A 77 0.20 9.27 47.57
CA GLY A 77 1.19 10.32 47.79
C GLY A 77 2.33 9.84 48.71
N PRO A 78 3.56 10.32 48.53
CA PRO A 78 3.98 11.37 47.59
C PRO A 78 4.21 10.84 46.16
N THR A 79 3.58 11.46 45.16
CA THR A 79 3.73 11.10 43.73
C THR A 79 3.40 12.28 42.82
N TRP A 80 3.52 12.10 41.51
CA TRP A 80 3.19 13.10 40.49
C TRP A 80 2.39 12.50 39.34
N ILE A 81 1.47 13.28 38.78
CA ILE A 81 0.47 12.83 37.79
C ILE A 81 0.32 13.92 36.72
N GLY A 82 0.06 13.51 35.47
CA GLY A 82 -0.34 14.44 34.41
C GLY A 82 0.78 15.05 33.58
N ALA A 83 2.05 14.68 33.80
CA ALA A 83 3.16 15.26 33.03
C ALA A 83 3.09 14.98 31.52
N ILE A 84 2.46 13.86 31.11
CA ILE A 84 2.28 13.53 29.69
C ILE A 84 1.44 14.61 29.02
N ALA A 85 0.23 14.87 29.54
CA ALA A 85 -0.67 15.88 28.99
C ALA A 85 -0.10 17.30 29.12
N ALA A 86 0.73 17.57 30.14
CA ALA A 86 1.44 18.83 30.26
C ALA A 86 2.47 19.03 29.13
N ILE A 87 3.24 18.00 28.76
CA ILE A 87 4.30 18.08 27.75
C ILE A 87 3.76 17.98 26.32
N THR A 88 2.77 17.11 26.07
CA THR A 88 2.23 16.91 24.72
C THR A 88 1.20 17.97 24.33
N GLU A 89 0.90 18.92 25.23
CA GLU A 89 -0.11 19.97 25.06
C GLU A 89 -1.50 19.46 24.63
N GLY A 90 -1.78 18.19 24.93
CA GLY A 90 -3.02 17.52 24.55
C GLY A 90 -4.06 17.53 25.68
N PRO A 91 -5.32 17.20 25.36
CA PRO A 91 -6.35 17.03 26.38
C PRO A 91 -6.00 15.87 27.33
N LEU A 92 -6.43 15.97 28.57
CA LEU A 92 -6.19 14.95 29.59
C LEU A 92 -6.79 13.60 29.14
N PRO A 93 -6.01 12.51 29.10
CA PRO A 93 -6.49 11.21 28.61
C PRO A 93 -7.32 10.45 29.66
N VAL A 94 -7.30 10.89 30.93
CA VAL A 94 -7.88 10.20 32.09
C VAL A 94 -8.43 11.22 33.08
N THR A 95 -9.52 10.86 33.77
CA THR A 95 -10.03 11.58 34.94
C THR A 95 -9.36 11.04 36.21
N ILE A 96 -8.84 11.92 37.07
CA ILE A 96 -8.27 11.59 38.36
C ILE A 96 -9.26 11.99 39.46
N GLU A 97 -9.70 11.01 40.25
CA GLU A 97 -10.65 11.17 41.35
C GLU A 97 -9.98 10.79 42.67
N THR A 98 -10.29 11.49 43.76
CA THR A 98 -9.75 11.16 45.09
C THR A 98 -10.48 9.97 45.71
N THR A 99 -9.71 9.09 46.35
CA THR A 99 -10.22 7.92 47.12
C THR A 99 -9.97 8.07 48.63
N SER A 100 -9.30 9.15 49.03
CA SER A 100 -9.17 9.61 50.41
C SER A 100 -9.10 11.14 50.41
N THR A 101 -9.08 11.77 51.57
CA THR A 101 -8.62 13.15 51.68
C THR A 101 -7.21 13.28 51.09
N CYS A 102 -7.00 14.26 50.22
CA CYS A 102 -5.74 14.44 49.50
C CYS A 102 -5.18 15.85 49.73
N ARG A 103 -3.86 15.92 49.91
CA ARG A 103 -3.08 17.16 49.86
C ARG A 103 -2.32 17.20 48.55
N TYR A 104 -2.55 18.22 47.73
CA TYR A 104 -1.95 18.29 46.41
C TYR A 104 -1.59 19.72 46.02
N ALA A 105 -0.79 19.84 44.97
CA ALA A 105 -0.56 21.10 44.27
C ALA A 105 -0.39 20.83 42.77
N ILE A 106 -0.54 21.86 41.93
CA ILE A 106 -0.38 21.73 40.49
C ILE A 106 0.72 22.67 40.04
N VAL A 107 1.81 22.14 39.48
CA VAL A 107 2.79 22.97 38.78
C VAL A 107 2.17 23.39 37.45
N PRO A 108 1.98 24.70 37.18
CA PRO A 108 1.40 25.17 35.93
C PRO A 108 2.15 24.62 34.72
N ARG A 109 1.41 24.32 33.64
CA ARG A 109 1.94 23.69 32.42
C ARG A 109 3.25 24.33 31.93
N ASP A 110 3.24 25.64 31.65
CA ASP A 110 4.38 26.33 31.06
C ASP A 110 5.60 26.28 32.00
N ALA A 111 5.37 26.52 33.29
CA ALA A 111 6.43 26.43 34.30
C ALA A 111 7.00 25.02 34.45
N PHE A 112 6.15 23.99 34.34
CA PHE A 112 6.58 22.60 34.37
C PHE A 112 7.46 22.26 33.17
N ILE A 113 7.06 22.66 31.96
CA ILE A 113 7.83 22.44 30.73
C ILE A 113 9.19 23.11 30.83
N ASP A 114 9.22 24.39 31.16
CA ASP A 114 10.45 25.19 31.26
C ASP A 114 11.43 24.58 32.29
N LEU A 115 10.94 24.24 33.48
CA LEU A 115 11.77 23.69 34.54
C LEU A 115 12.18 22.24 34.26
N ALA A 116 11.31 21.43 33.64
CA ALA A 116 11.66 20.05 33.27
C ALA A 116 12.78 20.04 32.22
N ILE A 117 12.74 20.93 31.22
CA ILE A 117 13.80 21.07 30.22
C ILE A 117 15.10 21.60 30.87
N LYS A 118 14.99 22.59 31.75
CA LYS A 118 16.13 23.19 32.48
C LYS A 118 16.84 22.17 33.38
N HIS A 119 16.11 21.26 34.01
CA HIS A 119 16.67 20.27 34.94
C HIS A 119 16.70 18.85 34.37
N ARG A 120 17.88 18.44 33.89
CA ARG A 120 18.13 17.16 33.21
C ARG A 120 17.67 15.91 33.98
N SER A 121 17.72 15.92 35.32
CA SER A 121 17.26 14.79 36.17
C SER A 121 15.75 14.59 36.06
N VAL A 122 14.98 15.70 36.13
CA VAL A 122 13.53 15.72 35.98
C VAL A 122 13.14 15.30 34.57
N HIS A 123 13.75 15.90 33.53
CA HIS A 123 13.52 15.52 32.13
C HIS A 123 13.65 14.01 31.91
N ARG A 124 14.73 13.40 32.44
CA ARG A 124 14.99 11.96 32.28
C ARG A 124 13.91 11.10 32.91
N LYS A 125 13.44 11.45 34.11
CA LYS A 125 12.39 10.72 34.83
C LYS A 125 11.06 10.80 34.08
N VAL A 126 10.70 12.00 33.62
CA VAL A 126 9.49 12.20 32.83
C VAL A 126 9.51 11.37 31.54
N MET A 127 10.63 11.38 30.80
CA MET A 127 10.77 10.57 29.58
C MET A 127 10.73 9.06 29.84
N HIS A 128 11.18 8.59 31.01
CA HIS A 128 11.13 7.18 31.38
C HIS A 128 9.69 6.68 31.58
N VAL A 129 8.80 7.54 32.08
CA VAL A 129 7.37 7.25 32.26
C VAL A 129 6.58 7.39 30.96
N ILE A 130 6.91 8.39 30.13
CA ILE A 130 6.25 8.61 28.83
C ILE A 130 6.55 7.49 27.82
N GLY A 131 7.80 7.01 27.78
CA GLY A 131 8.26 6.07 26.75
C GLY A 131 7.39 4.82 26.58
N PRO A 132 7.05 4.07 27.65
CA PRO A 132 6.18 2.90 27.58
C PRO A 132 4.75 3.21 27.12
N VAL A 133 4.16 4.31 27.57
CA VAL A 133 2.77 4.70 27.26
C VAL A 133 2.63 5.08 25.78
N MET A 134 3.58 5.86 25.26
CA MET A 134 3.61 6.22 23.83
C MET A 134 3.78 4.98 22.95
N ARG A 135 4.64 4.02 23.32
CA ARG A 135 4.76 2.75 22.58
C ARG A 135 3.44 1.96 22.53
N GLY A 136 2.67 1.98 23.60
CA GLY A 136 1.37 1.29 23.69
C GLY A 136 0.27 1.96 22.84
N LEU A 137 0.20 3.30 22.85
CA LEU A 137 -0.72 4.06 21.99
C LEU A 137 -0.38 3.86 20.51
N ASN A 138 0.91 3.89 20.16
CA ASN A 138 1.40 3.68 18.79
C ASN A 138 1.07 2.28 18.26
N ALA A 139 1.07 1.23 19.10
CA ALA A 139 0.72 -0.12 18.67
C ALA A 139 -0.77 -0.25 18.30
N ARG A 140 -1.64 0.47 19.01
CA ARG A 140 -3.09 0.51 18.72
C ARG A 140 -3.38 1.35 17.47
N GLU A 141 -2.74 2.51 17.34
CA GLU A 141 -2.90 3.39 16.18
C GLU A 141 -2.37 2.73 14.90
N SER A 142 -1.18 2.09 14.94
CA SER A 142 -0.66 1.31 13.81
C SER A 142 -1.61 0.17 13.42
N SER A 143 -2.26 -0.49 14.38
CA SER A 143 -3.24 -1.54 14.07
C SER A 143 -4.50 -0.99 13.42
N GLN A 144 -4.90 0.23 13.76
CA GLN A 144 -6.09 0.90 13.21
C GLN A 144 -5.80 1.51 11.84
N GLU A 145 -4.61 2.08 11.62
CA GLU A 145 -4.11 2.47 10.30
C GLU A 145 -4.01 1.26 9.35
N ARG A 146 -3.53 0.11 9.83
CA ARG A 146 -3.51 -1.14 9.05
C ARG A 146 -4.89 -1.51 8.56
N LEU A 147 -5.91 -1.44 9.42
CA LEU A 147 -7.29 -1.76 9.05
C LEU A 147 -7.88 -0.76 8.05
N THR A 148 -7.57 0.53 8.20
CA THR A 148 -8.03 1.57 7.26
C THR A 148 -7.31 1.49 5.91
N SER A 149 -5.99 1.24 5.92
CA SER A 149 -5.16 1.01 4.73
C SER A 149 -5.59 -0.26 4.00
N LEU A 150 -5.78 -1.38 4.72
CA LEU A 150 -6.38 -2.60 4.16
C LEU A 150 -7.79 -2.34 3.61
N GLY A 151 -8.60 -1.52 4.27
CA GLY A 151 -9.94 -1.16 3.78
C GLY A 151 -9.91 -0.41 2.45
N THR A 152 -8.98 0.53 2.31
CA THR A 152 -8.82 1.33 1.09
C THR A 152 -8.18 0.50 -0.03
N MET A 153 -7.17 -0.31 0.31
CA MET A 153 -6.56 -1.27 -0.61
C MET A 153 -7.56 -2.36 -1.02
N ALA A 154 -8.41 -2.87 -0.12
CA ALA A 154 -9.43 -3.86 -0.46
C ALA A 154 -10.45 -3.32 -1.46
N ALA A 155 -10.84 -2.04 -1.36
CA ALA A 155 -11.71 -1.40 -2.34
C ALA A 155 -11.02 -1.25 -3.70
N GLY A 156 -9.76 -0.79 -3.72
CA GLY A 156 -8.95 -0.69 -4.94
C GLY A 156 -8.71 -2.05 -5.60
N LEU A 157 -8.36 -3.05 -4.80
CA LEU A 157 -8.12 -4.43 -5.23
C LEU A 157 -9.40 -5.11 -5.72
N ALA A 158 -10.55 -4.86 -5.08
CA ALA A 158 -11.83 -5.36 -5.57
C ALA A 158 -12.14 -4.79 -6.97
N HIS A 159 -11.86 -3.50 -7.18
CA HIS A 159 -11.99 -2.89 -8.50
C HIS A 159 -11.00 -3.49 -9.50
N GLU A 160 -9.74 -3.70 -9.10
CA GLU A 160 -8.72 -4.32 -9.96
C GLU A 160 -8.97 -5.80 -10.27
N LEU A 161 -9.63 -6.54 -9.39
CA LEU A 161 -10.03 -7.93 -9.61
C LEU A 161 -11.29 -8.02 -10.49
N ASN A 162 -12.25 -7.12 -10.27
CA ASN A 162 -13.50 -7.09 -11.05
C ASN A 162 -13.26 -6.74 -12.52
N ASN A 163 -12.24 -5.94 -12.83
CA ASN A 163 -11.91 -5.57 -14.21
C ASN A 163 -11.56 -6.78 -15.10
N PRO A 164 -10.52 -7.59 -14.80
CA PRO A 164 -10.25 -8.80 -15.56
C PRO A 164 -11.37 -9.83 -15.44
N ALA A 165 -12.11 -9.89 -14.32
CA ALA A 165 -13.28 -10.77 -14.20
C ALA A 165 -14.38 -10.41 -15.20
N ALA A 166 -14.67 -9.12 -15.37
CA ALA A 166 -15.64 -8.63 -16.34
C ALA A 166 -15.16 -8.83 -17.78
N ALA A 167 -13.86 -8.67 -18.05
CA ALA A 167 -13.26 -8.99 -19.35
C ALA A 167 -13.38 -10.49 -19.66
N ALA A 168 -12.93 -11.37 -18.77
CA ALA A 168 -13.03 -12.82 -18.94
C ALA A 168 -14.48 -13.28 -19.15
N ARG A 169 -15.44 -12.70 -18.41
CA ARG A 169 -16.87 -13.02 -18.58
C ARG A 169 -17.40 -12.60 -19.95
N ARG A 170 -16.99 -11.42 -20.46
CA ARG A 170 -17.37 -10.96 -21.81
C ARG A 170 -16.74 -11.86 -22.87
N ALA A 171 -15.43 -12.07 -22.79
CA ALA A 171 -14.71 -12.96 -23.69
C ALA A 171 -15.33 -14.37 -23.74
N ALA A 172 -15.72 -14.94 -22.59
CA ALA A 172 -16.42 -16.22 -22.54
C ALA A 172 -17.78 -16.20 -23.26
N SER A 173 -18.55 -15.12 -23.09
CA SER A 173 -19.87 -14.97 -23.73
C SER A 173 -19.73 -14.85 -25.25
N ASP A 174 -18.78 -14.04 -25.71
CA ASP A 174 -18.54 -13.79 -27.12
C ASP A 174 -17.94 -15.03 -27.80
N LEU A 175 -17.10 -15.79 -27.08
CA LEU A 175 -16.57 -17.08 -27.53
C LEU A 175 -17.68 -18.10 -27.77
N VAL A 176 -18.69 -18.15 -26.89
CA VAL A 176 -19.87 -19.01 -27.09
C VAL A 176 -20.62 -18.62 -28.36
N GLN A 177 -20.75 -17.31 -28.63
CA GLN A 177 -21.38 -16.82 -29.86
C GLN A 177 -20.57 -17.18 -31.11
N ALA A 178 -19.24 -16.98 -31.09
CA ALA A 178 -18.35 -17.37 -32.19
C ALA A 178 -18.42 -18.88 -32.48
N MET A 179 -18.43 -19.71 -31.43
CA MET A 179 -18.61 -21.17 -31.56
C MET A 179 -19.94 -21.56 -32.20
N GLN A 180 -21.04 -20.83 -31.93
CA GLN A 180 -22.33 -21.07 -32.60
C GLN A 180 -22.25 -20.76 -34.10
N VAL A 181 -21.57 -19.67 -34.47
CA VAL A 181 -21.34 -19.30 -35.87
C VAL A 181 -20.53 -20.36 -36.60
N ILE A 182 -19.44 -20.82 -36.00
CA ILE A 182 -18.58 -21.87 -36.57
C ILE A 182 -19.40 -23.13 -36.88
N ASN A 183 -20.22 -23.58 -35.93
CA ASN A 183 -21.09 -24.75 -36.12
C ASN A 183 -22.16 -24.53 -37.20
N TYR A 184 -22.73 -23.33 -37.30
CA TYR A 184 -23.71 -23.00 -38.33
C TYR A 184 -23.09 -22.97 -39.73
N ALA A 185 -21.89 -22.42 -39.88
CA ALA A 185 -21.21 -22.34 -41.16
C ALA A 185 -20.82 -23.72 -41.71
N LEU A 186 -20.40 -24.66 -40.85
CA LEU A 186 -20.17 -26.05 -41.24
C LEU A 186 -21.43 -26.70 -41.84
N ARG A 187 -22.60 -26.44 -41.25
CA ARG A 187 -23.87 -26.91 -41.81
C ARG A 187 -24.17 -26.27 -43.17
N ALA A 188 -23.87 -24.98 -43.33
CA ALA A 188 -24.06 -24.27 -44.59
C ALA A 188 -23.18 -24.85 -45.72
N PHE A 189 -21.96 -25.31 -45.43
CA PHE A 189 -21.12 -25.99 -46.42
C PHE A 189 -21.73 -27.31 -46.91
N VAL A 190 -22.34 -28.08 -46.00
CA VAL A 190 -23.07 -29.32 -46.37
C VAL A 190 -24.28 -28.99 -47.24
N GLU A 191 -25.06 -27.96 -46.88
CA GLU A 191 -26.23 -27.53 -47.65
C GLU A 191 -25.86 -26.95 -49.03
N ALA A 192 -24.69 -26.33 -49.15
CA ALA A 192 -24.14 -25.81 -50.40
C ALA A 192 -23.52 -26.88 -51.32
N GLY A 193 -23.36 -28.12 -50.82
CA GLY A 193 -22.77 -29.21 -51.60
C GLY A 193 -21.27 -29.06 -51.84
N ILE A 194 -20.52 -28.49 -50.87
CA ILE A 194 -19.06 -28.42 -50.97
C ILE A 194 -18.47 -29.84 -50.95
N GLU A 195 -17.71 -30.17 -51.99
CA GLU A 195 -17.04 -31.46 -52.15
C GLU A 195 -15.87 -31.62 -51.16
N LEU A 196 -15.47 -32.87 -50.91
CA LEU A 196 -14.41 -33.18 -49.94
C LEU A 196 -13.09 -32.45 -50.24
N ASP A 197 -12.67 -32.41 -51.51
CA ASP A 197 -11.44 -31.74 -51.96
C ASP A 197 -11.48 -30.22 -51.71
N ASP A 198 -12.65 -29.60 -51.82
CA ASP A 198 -12.82 -28.16 -51.61
C ASP A 198 -12.90 -27.82 -50.12
N ALA A 199 -13.52 -28.68 -49.32
CA ALA A 199 -13.49 -28.58 -47.87
C ALA A 199 -12.06 -28.68 -47.31
N GLU A 200 -11.23 -29.56 -47.85
CA GLU A 200 -9.82 -29.69 -47.46
C GLU A 200 -9.01 -28.42 -47.76
N LYS A 201 -9.25 -27.78 -48.92
CA LYS A 201 -8.62 -26.49 -49.26
C LYS A 201 -9.07 -25.37 -48.33
N LEU A 202 -10.36 -25.31 -47.97
CA LEU A 202 -10.87 -24.31 -47.02
C LEU A 202 -10.28 -24.49 -45.62
N LEU A 203 -10.13 -25.73 -45.14
CA LEU A 203 -9.43 -26.03 -43.88
C LEU A 203 -7.96 -25.59 -43.92
N ALA A 204 -7.28 -25.78 -45.05
CA ALA A 204 -5.90 -25.29 -45.23
C ALA A 204 -5.82 -23.76 -45.16
N LEU A 205 -6.75 -23.04 -45.78
CA LEU A 205 -6.82 -21.58 -45.71
C LEU A 205 -7.16 -21.07 -44.31
N GLN A 206 -8.05 -21.75 -43.58
CA GLN A 206 -8.34 -21.46 -42.18
C GLN A 206 -7.08 -21.61 -41.32
N LYS A 207 -6.33 -22.70 -41.51
CA LYS A 207 -5.07 -22.93 -40.78
C LYS A 207 -4.04 -21.86 -41.09
N GLU A 208 -3.87 -21.49 -42.36
CA GLU A 208 -2.99 -20.40 -42.78
C GLU A 208 -3.37 -19.09 -42.08
N ALA A 209 -4.66 -18.78 -41.97
CA ALA A 209 -5.12 -17.57 -41.30
C ALA A 209 -4.80 -17.54 -39.79
N LEU A 210 -4.96 -18.68 -39.11
CA LEU A 210 -4.58 -18.81 -37.69
C LEU A 210 -3.06 -18.66 -37.49
N GLU A 211 -2.25 -19.27 -38.36
CA GLU A 211 -0.79 -19.16 -38.30
C GLU A 211 -0.30 -17.71 -38.52
N ARG A 212 -0.93 -16.97 -39.45
CA ARG A 212 -0.61 -15.54 -39.66
C ARG A 212 -0.98 -14.68 -38.45
N CYS A 213 -2.09 -15.00 -37.78
CA CYS A 213 -2.52 -14.31 -36.56
C CYS A 213 -1.49 -14.48 -35.42
N GLU A 214 -0.91 -15.67 -35.25
CA GLU A 214 0.10 -15.93 -34.21
C GLU A 214 1.45 -15.23 -34.47
N LEU A 215 1.80 -15.02 -35.74
CA LEU A 215 3.09 -14.45 -36.15
C LEU A 215 3.11 -12.92 -36.19
N ARG A 216 1.96 -12.26 -36.11
CA ARG A 216 1.86 -10.80 -36.28
C ARG A 216 2.31 -10.07 -35.01
N GLU A 217 3.24 -9.14 -35.18
CA GLU A 217 3.55 -8.14 -34.15
C GLU A 217 2.43 -7.09 -34.09
N ALA A 218 2.03 -6.68 -32.87
CA ALA A 218 1.03 -5.64 -32.67
C ALA A 218 1.48 -4.34 -33.37
N GLY A 219 0.74 -3.94 -34.41
CA GLY A 219 0.97 -2.69 -35.14
C GLY A 219 0.48 -1.47 -34.34
N GLY A 220 0.65 -0.27 -34.88
CA GLY A 220 0.01 0.91 -34.31
C GLY A 220 -1.51 0.88 -34.51
N ALA A 221 -2.27 1.51 -33.62
CA ALA A 221 -3.74 1.59 -33.72
C ALA A 221 -4.24 2.28 -35.02
N LEU A 222 -3.41 3.13 -35.63
CA LEU A 222 -3.67 3.73 -36.94
C LEU A 222 -3.53 2.71 -38.08
N ASP A 223 -2.49 1.87 -38.03
CA ASP A 223 -2.25 0.84 -39.05
C ASP A 223 -3.34 -0.25 -39.02
N GLU A 224 -3.91 -0.52 -37.84
CA GLU A 224 -5.04 -1.44 -37.68
C GLU A 224 -6.33 -0.90 -38.30
N ALA A 225 -6.67 0.37 -38.03
CA ALA A 225 -7.86 0.98 -38.62
C ALA A 225 -7.80 1.03 -40.15
N ASP A 226 -6.65 1.44 -40.70
CA ASP A 226 -6.42 1.48 -42.15
C ASP A 226 -6.54 0.08 -42.79
N ALA A 227 -6.07 -0.96 -42.09
CA ALA A 227 -6.19 -2.35 -42.56
C ALA A 227 -7.64 -2.87 -42.55
N ILE A 228 -8.44 -2.46 -41.55
CA ILE A 228 -9.86 -2.83 -41.46
C ILE A 228 -10.64 -2.19 -42.60
N ASP A 229 -10.44 -0.89 -42.83
CA ASP A 229 -11.10 -0.15 -43.90
C ASP A 229 -10.74 -0.74 -45.28
N ALA A 230 -9.46 -1.04 -45.52
CA ALA A 230 -9.00 -1.68 -46.76
C ALA A 230 -9.62 -3.08 -46.97
N MET A 231 -9.79 -3.86 -45.91
CA MET A 231 -10.45 -5.16 -45.97
C MET A 231 -11.95 -5.02 -46.26
N GLU A 232 -12.62 -4.04 -45.67
CA GLU A 232 -14.04 -3.78 -45.93
C GLU A 232 -14.28 -3.37 -47.40
N ASP A 233 -13.45 -2.45 -47.92
CA ASP A 233 -13.48 -2.03 -49.33
C ASP A 233 -13.24 -3.21 -50.28
N LEU A 234 -12.24 -4.06 -49.98
CA LEU A 234 -11.94 -5.27 -50.74
C LEU A 234 -13.16 -6.22 -50.78
N LEU A 235 -13.79 -6.47 -49.64
CA LEU A 235 -14.95 -7.36 -49.55
C LEU A 235 -16.14 -6.77 -50.34
N ALA A 236 -16.34 -5.45 -50.29
CA ALA A 236 -17.36 -4.77 -51.06
C ALA A 236 -17.14 -4.89 -52.58
N ASP A 237 -15.90 -4.69 -53.05
CA ASP A 237 -15.50 -4.82 -54.46
C ASP A 237 -15.71 -6.25 -55.00
N LEU A 238 -15.59 -7.25 -54.12
CA LEU A 238 -15.84 -8.66 -54.43
C LEU A 238 -17.32 -9.06 -54.31
N GLY A 239 -18.23 -8.10 -54.10
CA GLY A 239 -19.68 -8.30 -54.04
C GLY A 239 -20.20 -8.84 -52.71
N ILE A 240 -19.41 -8.75 -51.63
CA ILE A 240 -19.76 -9.25 -50.30
C ILE A 240 -20.33 -8.09 -49.48
N THR A 241 -21.65 -7.89 -49.59
CA THR A 241 -22.36 -6.74 -49.00
C THR A 241 -22.47 -6.74 -47.48
N GLU A 242 -22.16 -7.86 -46.80
CA GLU A 242 -22.06 -7.95 -45.34
C GLU A 242 -20.60 -8.03 -44.83
N GLY A 243 -19.63 -7.60 -45.66
CA GLY A 243 -18.19 -7.66 -45.36
C GLY A 243 -17.77 -7.00 -44.04
N TYR A 244 -18.44 -5.91 -43.65
CA TYR A 244 -18.21 -5.19 -42.39
C TYR A 244 -18.32 -6.07 -41.13
N ARG A 245 -19.01 -7.22 -41.20
CA ARG A 245 -19.19 -8.12 -40.03
C ARG A 245 -17.94 -8.94 -39.71
N PHE A 246 -17.02 -9.04 -40.64
CA PHE A 246 -15.83 -9.88 -40.48
C PHE A 246 -14.57 -9.25 -41.09
N SER A 247 -14.62 -7.97 -41.51
CA SER A 247 -13.44 -7.22 -41.93
C SER A 247 -12.41 -7.11 -40.80
N GLU A 248 -12.86 -6.81 -39.58
CA GLU A 248 -11.98 -6.68 -38.40
C GLU A 248 -11.16 -7.95 -38.11
N PRO A 249 -11.75 -9.15 -37.91
CA PRO A 249 -10.96 -10.36 -37.66
C PRO A 249 -10.04 -10.76 -38.82
N LEU A 250 -10.46 -10.54 -40.07
CA LEU A 250 -9.63 -10.87 -41.24
C LEU A 250 -8.45 -9.91 -41.36
N ALA A 251 -8.67 -8.62 -41.13
CA ALA A 251 -7.62 -7.61 -41.09
C ALA A 251 -6.68 -7.82 -39.90
N ALA A 252 -7.20 -8.18 -38.72
CA ALA A 252 -6.42 -8.52 -37.53
C ALA A 252 -5.47 -9.71 -37.78
N ALA A 253 -5.92 -10.73 -38.53
CA ALA A 253 -5.08 -11.84 -38.95
C ALA A 253 -4.08 -11.50 -40.08
N GLY A 254 -4.06 -10.27 -40.60
CA GLY A 254 -3.16 -9.86 -41.68
C GLY A 254 -3.43 -10.57 -43.00
N LEU A 255 -4.70 -10.89 -43.26
CA LEU A 255 -5.14 -11.50 -44.51
C LEU A 255 -5.21 -10.44 -45.62
N ASP A 256 -4.82 -10.85 -46.82
CA ASP A 256 -4.71 -10.00 -48.00
C ASP A 256 -5.76 -10.37 -49.06
N GLU A 257 -5.81 -9.57 -50.12
CA GLU A 257 -6.68 -9.81 -51.28
C GLU A 257 -6.46 -11.19 -51.90
N ASP A 258 -5.21 -11.65 -51.99
CA ASP A 258 -4.88 -12.96 -52.55
C ASP A 258 -5.50 -14.09 -51.72
N TRP A 259 -5.49 -13.98 -50.40
CA TRP A 259 -6.15 -14.94 -49.52
C TRP A 259 -7.67 -14.95 -49.72
N VAL A 260 -8.33 -13.78 -49.77
CA VAL A 260 -9.79 -13.67 -49.96
C VAL A 260 -10.20 -14.24 -51.32
N ARG A 261 -9.43 -13.95 -52.39
CA ARG A 261 -9.68 -14.49 -53.74
C ARG A 261 -9.55 -16.01 -53.78
N ARG A 262 -8.63 -16.61 -53.02
CA ARG A 262 -8.53 -18.09 -52.91
C ARG A 262 -9.75 -18.71 -52.26
N VAL A 263 -10.32 -18.08 -51.22
CA VAL A 263 -11.59 -18.55 -50.62
C VAL A 263 -12.71 -18.51 -51.66
N ILE A 264 -12.86 -17.37 -52.35
CA ILE A 264 -13.90 -17.19 -53.37
C ILE A 264 -13.75 -18.18 -54.53
N ALA A 265 -12.53 -18.47 -54.97
CA ALA A 265 -12.27 -19.43 -56.04
C ALA A 265 -12.76 -20.85 -55.70
N ILE A 266 -12.77 -21.22 -54.42
CA ILE A 266 -13.26 -22.52 -53.94
C ILE A 266 -14.79 -22.52 -53.81
N THR A 267 -15.37 -21.44 -53.31
CA THR A 267 -16.81 -21.37 -52.99
C THR A 267 -17.69 -20.82 -54.13
N GLY A 268 -17.09 -20.28 -55.17
CA GLY A 268 -17.75 -19.52 -56.25
C GLY A 268 -17.94 -18.04 -55.91
N GLU A 269 -17.84 -17.20 -56.94
CA GLU A 269 -17.97 -15.74 -56.84
C GLU A 269 -19.42 -15.31 -56.56
N GLY A 270 -19.60 -14.42 -55.59
CA GLY A 270 -20.92 -13.89 -55.19
C GLY A 270 -21.90 -14.93 -54.62
N THR A 271 -21.43 -16.12 -54.21
CA THR A 271 -22.30 -17.16 -53.66
C THR A 271 -22.57 -16.98 -52.17
N HIS A 272 -23.66 -17.58 -51.67
CA HIS A 272 -23.88 -17.64 -50.22
C HIS A 272 -22.77 -18.45 -49.50
N ALA A 273 -22.10 -19.35 -50.22
CA ALA A 273 -21.02 -20.17 -49.67
C ALA A 273 -19.75 -19.36 -49.40
N SER A 274 -19.39 -18.38 -50.24
CA SER A 274 -18.21 -17.52 -50.02
C SER A 274 -18.37 -16.67 -48.78
N LEU A 275 -19.54 -16.06 -48.60
CA LEU A 275 -19.90 -15.30 -47.40
C LEU A 275 -19.78 -16.16 -46.14
N LYS A 276 -20.32 -17.39 -46.18
CA LYS A 276 -20.26 -18.31 -45.02
C LYS A 276 -18.84 -18.81 -44.74
N ALA A 277 -18.01 -18.99 -45.77
CA ALA A 277 -16.63 -19.41 -45.60
C ALA A 277 -15.75 -18.34 -44.96
N LEU A 278 -15.87 -17.09 -45.42
CA LEU A 278 -15.18 -15.96 -44.80
C LEU A 278 -15.63 -15.74 -43.37
N TRP A 279 -16.94 -15.79 -43.12
CA TRP A 279 -17.50 -15.66 -41.78
C TRP A 279 -17.06 -16.78 -40.84
N TRP A 280 -16.92 -18.00 -41.35
CA TRP A 280 -16.38 -19.15 -40.59
C TRP A 280 -14.93 -18.94 -40.17
N VAL A 281 -14.07 -18.53 -41.10
CA VAL A 281 -12.65 -18.26 -40.79
C VAL A 281 -12.53 -17.10 -39.81
N ALA A 282 -13.21 -15.99 -40.07
CA ALA A 282 -13.23 -14.83 -39.18
C ALA A 282 -13.71 -15.19 -37.76
N SER A 283 -14.77 -15.99 -37.65
CA SER A 283 -15.26 -16.45 -36.34
C SER A 283 -14.29 -17.40 -35.64
N THR A 284 -13.50 -18.16 -36.41
CA THR A 284 -12.44 -19.01 -35.85
C THR A 284 -11.29 -18.17 -35.30
N ILE A 285 -10.88 -17.12 -36.02
CA ILE A 285 -9.87 -16.16 -35.55
C ILE A 285 -10.36 -15.49 -34.27
N SER A 286 -11.56 -14.90 -34.28
CA SER A 286 -12.13 -14.26 -33.10
C SER A 286 -12.28 -15.24 -31.92
N ALA A 287 -12.66 -16.49 -32.17
CA ALA A 287 -12.73 -17.49 -31.10
C ALA A 287 -11.35 -17.75 -30.46
N GLN A 288 -10.28 -17.79 -31.26
CA GLN A 288 -8.92 -17.97 -30.76
C GLN A 288 -8.44 -16.75 -29.97
N GLU A 289 -8.72 -15.55 -30.45
CA GLU A 289 -8.40 -14.29 -29.76
C GLU A 289 -9.14 -14.18 -28.43
N LEU A 290 -10.44 -14.44 -28.41
CA LEU A 290 -11.27 -14.41 -27.20
C LEU A 290 -10.84 -15.48 -26.19
N ALA A 291 -10.44 -16.68 -26.66
CA ALA A 291 -9.89 -17.71 -25.79
C ALA A 291 -8.57 -17.27 -25.15
N THR A 292 -7.70 -16.62 -25.92
CA THR A 292 -6.43 -16.06 -25.43
C THR A 292 -6.68 -14.95 -24.39
N GLU A 293 -7.58 -14.00 -24.69
CA GLU A 293 -7.96 -12.93 -23.76
C GLU A 293 -8.53 -13.49 -22.44
N LEU A 294 -9.32 -14.56 -22.53
CA LEU A 294 -9.90 -15.24 -21.38
C LEU A 294 -8.79 -15.86 -20.50
N VAL A 295 -7.86 -16.60 -21.10
CA VAL A 295 -6.71 -17.17 -20.38
C VAL A 295 -5.92 -16.06 -19.70
N ASP A 296 -5.52 -15.02 -20.44
CA ASP A 296 -4.76 -13.89 -19.91
C ASP A 296 -5.48 -13.15 -18.77
N SER A 297 -6.80 -13.01 -18.87
CA SER A 297 -7.62 -12.39 -17.83
C SER A 297 -7.67 -13.27 -16.57
N THR A 298 -7.78 -14.59 -16.72
CA THR A 298 -7.78 -15.53 -15.60
C THR A 298 -6.40 -15.66 -14.93
N ASP A 299 -5.32 -15.58 -15.69
CA ASP A 299 -3.95 -15.56 -15.17
C ASP A 299 -3.69 -14.27 -14.38
N ARG A 300 -4.11 -13.12 -14.91
CA ARG A 300 -4.07 -11.84 -14.18
C ARG A 300 -4.83 -11.89 -12.87
N MET A 301 -6.04 -12.49 -12.86
CA MET A 301 -6.80 -12.70 -11.62
C MET A 301 -6.04 -13.59 -10.63
N SER A 302 -5.48 -14.70 -11.10
CA SER A 302 -4.72 -15.62 -10.26
C SER A 302 -3.48 -14.97 -9.65
N GLN A 303 -2.76 -14.15 -10.43
CA GLN A 303 -1.62 -13.37 -9.97
C GLN A 303 -2.04 -12.33 -8.91
N LEU A 304 -3.14 -11.60 -9.11
CA LEU A 304 -3.69 -10.68 -8.13
C LEU A 304 -4.06 -11.39 -6.82
N VAL A 305 -4.79 -12.50 -6.89
CA VAL A 305 -5.15 -13.29 -5.70
C VAL A 305 -3.90 -13.83 -4.99
N LYS A 306 -2.88 -14.28 -5.73
CA LYS A 306 -1.60 -14.72 -5.16
C LYS A 306 -0.87 -13.58 -4.46
N ALA A 307 -0.83 -12.38 -5.05
CA ALA A 307 -0.23 -11.20 -4.44
C ALA A 307 -0.96 -10.81 -3.14
N ILE A 308 -2.30 -10.77 -3.17
CA ILE A 308 -3.13 -10.49 -1.99
C ILE A 308 -2.87 -11.53 -0.90
N LYS A 309 -2.88 -12.82 -1.26
CA LYS A 309 -2.61 -13.90 -0.32
C LYS A 309 -1.20 -13.78 0.25
N THR A 310 -0.18 -13.52 -0.55
CA THR A 310 1.21 -13.38 -0.09
C THR A 310 1.31 -12.22 0.90
N TYR A 311 0.72 -11.08 0.56
CA TYR A 311 0.67 -9.92 1.45
C TYR A 311 -0.06 -10.21 2.77
N ALA A 312 -1.25 -10.81 2.73
CA ALA A 312 -2.05 -11.12 3.92
C ALA A 312 -1.55 -12.34 4.73
N TYR A 313 -0.84 -13.28 4.10
CA TYR A 313 -0.29 -14.48 4.77
C TYR A 313 1.05 -14.19 5.43
N MET A 314 1.85 -13.31 4.84
CA MET A 314 3.01 -12.71 5.51
C MET A 314 2.61 -11.89 6.76
N ASP A 315 1.32 -11.51 6.89
CA ASP A 315 0.72 -10.75 8.01
C ASP A 315 0.32 -11.56 9.23
N ARG A 316 0.49 -12.88 9.23
CA ARG A 316 0.21 -13.73 10.41
C ARG A 316 1.32 -13.73 11.48
N GLY A 317 2.26 -12.78 11.42
CA GLY A 317 3.14 -12.42 12.54
C GLY A 317 4.28 -13.38 12.87
N GLY A 318 4.74 -14.18 11.89
CA GLY A 318 5.86 -15.12 12.06
C GLY A 318 7.11 -14.76 11.28
N VAL A 319 8.26 -15.28 11.72
CA VAL A 319 9.51 -15.29 10.95
C VAL A 319 9.40 -16.35 9.85
N ILE A 320 9.68 -15.97 8.60
CA ILE A 320 9.64 -16.85 7.42
C ILE A 320 10.96 -16.80 6.67
N ILE A 321 11.25 -17.84 5.89
CA ILE A 321 12.34 -17.82 4.89
C ILE A 321 11.70 -17.53 3.54
N ALA A 322 11.97 -16.36 2.98
CA ALA A 322 11.37 -15.95 1.72
C ALA A 322 12.32 -15.07 0.91
N ASP A 323 11.96 -14.91 -0.36
CA ASP A 323 12.66 -14.03 -1.30
C ASP A 323 12.22 -12.57 -1.06
N VAL A 324 13.17 -11.65 -1.07
CA VAL A 324 12.87 -10.22 -0.90
C VAL A 324 12.11 -9.67 -2.13
N HIS A 325 12.35 -10.22 -3.32
CA HIS A 325 11.68 -9.82 -4.55
C HIS A 325 10.18 -10.12 -4.50
N GLU A 326 9.78 -11.24 -3.90
CA GLU A 326 8.36 -11.59 -3.73
C GLU A 326 7.60 -10.52 -2.92
N GLY A 327 8.23 -9.96 -1.88
CA GLY A 327 7.65 -8.88 -1.08
C GLY A 327 7.55 -7.57 -1.87
N LEU A 328 8.61 -7.18 -2.58
CA LEU A 328 8.63 -5.99 -3.42
C LEU A 328 7.59 -6.03 -4.54
N ASP A 329 7.54 -7.15 -5.28
CA ASP A 329 6.57 -7.32 -6.37
C ASP A 329 5.14 -7.37 -5.86
N SER A 330 4.89 -8.05 -4.73
CA SER A 330 3.57 -8.05 -4.10
C SER A 330 3.12 -6.62 -3.74
N THR A 331 4.02 -5.83 -3.16
CA THR A 331 3.72 -4.42 -2.82
C THR A 331 3.47 -3.57 -4.07
N LEU A 332 4.27 -3.73 -5.13
CA LEU A 332 4.05 -3.03 -6.40
C LEU A 332 2.69 -3.38 -7.04
N ILE A 333 2.29 -4.65 -6.98
CA ILE A 333 0.97 -5.09 -7.45
C ILE A 333 -0.13 -4.38 -6.66
N MET A 334 -0.01 -4.29 -5.34
CA MET A 334 -1.03 -3.61 -4.54
C MET A 334 -1.09 -2.09 -4.81
N LEU A 335 0.05 -1.46 -5.06
CA LEU A 335 0.13 -0.02 -5.36
C LEU A 335 -0.19 0.31 -6.82
N LYS A 336 -0.47 -0.71 -7.66
CA LYS A 336 -0.77 -0.54 -9.09
C LYS A 336 -1.89 0.45 -9.35
N HIS A 337 -2.94 0.48 -8.53
CA HIS A 337 -4.05 1.41 -8.67
C HIS A 337 -3.62 2.89 -8.57
N LYS A 338 -2.56 3.19 -7.81
CA LYS A 338 -1.98 4.54 -7.71
C LYS A 338 -1.13 4.91 -8.92
N ILE A 339 -0.56 3.91 -9.59
CA ILE A 339 0.33 4.09 -10.75
C ILE A 339 -0.47 4.14 -12.05
N LYS A 340 -1.57 3.37 -12.14
CA LYS A 340 -2.32 3.12 -13.38
C LYS A 340 -2.78 4.38 -14.12
N HIS A 341 -3.05 5.47 -13.40
CA HIS A 341 -3.52 6.74 -13.97
C HIS A 341 -2.44 7.82 -14.01
N THR A 342 -1.17 7.42 -13.92
CA THR A 342 0.02 8.30 -13.95
C THR A 342 0.95 7.88 -15.07
N ASN A 343 1.89 8.75 -15.43
CA ASN A 343 3.00 8.46 -16.36
C ASN A 343 4.24 7.89 -15.65
N ILE A 344 4.10 7.46 -14.39
CA ILE A 344 5.21 6.95 -13.59
C ILE A 344 5.67 5.58 -14.13
N LYS A 345 6.97 5.48 -14.47
CA LYS A 345 7.61 4.23 -14.90
C LYS A 345 8.27 3.53 -13.72
N VAL A 346 8.04 2.22 -13.57
CA VAL A 346 8.70 1.38 -12.55
C VAL A 346 9.69 0.44 -13.22
N GLU A 347 10.98 0.61 -12.90
CA GLU A 347 12.10 -0.19 -13.39
C GLU A 347 12.61 -1.12 -12.29
N ARG A 348 12.79 -2.42 -12.59
CA ARG A 348 13.22 -3.45 -11.64
C ARG A 348 14.57 -4.02 -12.06
N ASN A 349 15.59 -3.77 -11.25
CA ASN A 349 16.96 -4.25 -11.44
C ASN A 349 17.29 -5.26 -10.33
N TYR A 350 16.69 -6.45 -10.45
CA TYR A 350 16.81 -7.51 -9.45
C TYR A 350 17.98 -8.43 -9.74
N ASP A 351 18.96 -8.48 -8.84
CA ASP A 351 19.98 -9.52 -8.83
C ASP A 351 19.37 -10.87 -8.44
N GLN A 352 19.18 -11.75 -9.42
CA GLN A 352 18.57 -13.08 -9.26
C GLN A 352 19.48 -14.07 -8.51
N SER A 353 20.73 -13.71 -8.20
CA SER A 353 21.65 -14.56 -7.42
C SER A 353 21.45 -14.44 -5.91
N LEU A 354 20.59 -13.52 -5.46
CA LEU A 354 20.35 -13.27 -4.04
C LEU A 354 19.71 -14.49 -3.35
N PRO A 355 20.18 -14.87 -2.15
CA PRO A 355 19.59 -15.96 -1.39
C PRO A 355 18.29 -15.52 -0.70
N LYS A 356 17.46 -16.49 -0.34
CA LYS A 356 16.32 -16.25 0.55
C LYS A 356 16.80 -15.87 1.95
N ILE A 357 16.12 -14.93 2.59
CA ILE A 357 16.47 -14.45 3.94
C ILE A 357 15.39 -14.83 4.95
N THR A 358 15.82 -14.90 6.21
CA THR A 358 14.92 -15.05 7.36
C THR A 358 14.37 -13.68 7.74
N MET A 359 13.06 -13.47 7.57
CA MET A 359 12.43 -12.16 7.74
C MET A 359 11.03 -12.22 8.36
N HIS A 360 10.60 -11.11 8.95
CA HIS A 360 9.21 -10.87 9.30
C HIS A 360 8.48 -10.30 8.06
N GLY A 361 7.86 -11.19 7.29
CA GLY A 361 7.33 -10.86 5.95
C GLY A 361 6.40 -9.64 5.90
N SER A 362 5.39 -9.54 6.77
CA SER A 362 4.47 -8.39 6.73
C SER A 362 5.10 -7.08 7.12
N GLU A 363 6.04 -7.13 8.07
CA GLU A 363 6.72 -5.94 8.54
C GLU A 363 7.66 -5.44 7.44
N LEU A 364 8.33 -6.35 6.74
CA LEU A 364 9.12 -5.97 5.57
C LEU A 364 8.25 -5.43 4.43
N ASN A 365 7.08 -6.02 4.19
CA ASN A 365 6.12 -5.46 3.23
C ASN A 365 5.65 -4.06 3.64
N GLN A 366 5.52 -3.78 4.94
CA GLN A 366 5.22 -2.44 5.44
C GLN A 366 6.36 -1.46 5.16
N VAL A 367 7.63 -1.89 5.25
CA VAL A 367 8.80 -1.08 4.83
C VAL A 367 8.64 -0.70 3.36
N TRP A 368 8.38 -1.67 2.48
CA TRP A 368 8.22 -1.43 1.04
C TRP A 368 7.05 -0.50 0.76
N THR A 369 5.90 -0.72 1.39
CA THR A 369 4.71 0.12 1.22
C THR A 369 5.00 1.56 1.62
N ASN A 370 5.66 1.78 2.76
CA ASN A 370 5.94 3.14 3.24
C ASN A 370 6.92 3.89 2.33
N ILE A 371 7.96 3.22 1.82
CA ILE A 371 8.94 3.84 0.94
C ILE A 371 8.35 4.10 -0.44
N LEU A 372 7.67 3.11 -1.04
CA LEU A 372 7.06 3.25 -2.36
C LEU A 372 5.89 4.24 -2.36
N ASP A 373 5.06 4.28 -1.32
CA ASP A 373 3.98 5.27 -1.20
C ASP A 373 4.53 6.70 -1.10
N ASN A 374 5.67 6.88 -0.42
CA ASN A 374 6.33 8.18 -0.37
C ASN A 374 6.94 8.58 -1.71
N ALA A 375 7.58 7.64 -2.43
CA ALA A 375 8.08 7.88 -3.78
C ALA A 375 6.95 8.29 -4.74
N LEU A 376 5.83 7.56 -4.74
CA LEU A 376 4.66 7.89 -5.55
C LEU A 376 4.07 9.26 -5.18
N GLY A 377 3.97 9.56 -3.89
CA GLY A 377 3.51 10.87 -3.42
C GLY A 377 4.43 12.04 -3.82
N ALA A 378 5.74 11.81 -3.91
CA ALA A 378 6.71 12.82 -4.33
C ALA A 378 6.69 13.08 -5.85
N LEU A 379 6.40 12.04 -6.65
CA LEU A 379 6.31 12.12 -8.11
C LEU A 379 5.00 12.74 -8.61
N GLY A 380 3.90 12.54 -7.88
CA GLY A 380 2.59 13.01 -8.31
C GLY A 380 2.06 12.23 -9.52
N GLU A 381 2.14 12.81 -10.72
CA GLU A 381 1.61 12.22 -11.96
C GLU A 381 2.67 11.73 -12.94
N ASP A 382 3.94 12.09 -12.78
CA ASP A 382 5.01 11.77 -13.76
C ASP A 382 6.35 11.45 -13.08
N GLY A 383 7.18 10.64 -13.75
CA GLY A 383 8.55 10.34 -13.36
C GLY A 383 8.89 8.85 -13.35
N LYS A 384 9.92 8.48 -12.58
CA LYS A 384 10.45 7.12 -12.56
C LYS A 384 10.76 6.64 -11.15
N ILE A 385 10.42 5.39 -10.85
CA ILE A 385 10.88 4.64 -9.69
C ILE A 385 11.79 3.51 -10.17
N THR A 386 12.98 3.40 -9.61
CA THR A 386 13.94 2.32 -9.91
C THR A 386 14.21 1.53 -8.64
N ILE A 387 13.98 0.21 -8.68
CA ILE A 387 14.27 -0.69 -7.56
C ILE A 387 15.45 -1.57 -7.93
N THR A 388 16.54 -1.47 -7.18
CA THR A 388 17.75 -2.27 -7.41
C THR A 388 18.02 -3.15 -6.20
N THR A 389 18.32 -4.43 -6.41
CA THR A 389 18.76 -5.32 -5.32
C THR A 389 20.12 -5.90 -5.64
N LEU A 390 21.04 -5.91 -4.67
CA LEU A 390 22.38 -6.44 -4.85
C LEU A 390 22.97 -7.00 -3.54
N PRO A 391 23.88 -7.98 -3.62
CA PRO A 391 24.58 -8.49 -2.45
C PRO A 391 25.62 -7.47 -1.98
N ASP A 392 25.67 -7.19 -0.69
CA ASP A 392 26.59 -6.23 -0.10
C ASP A 392 27.06 -6.72 1.28
N ASN A 393 28.31 -7.20 1.35
CA ASN A 393 29.02 -7.52 2.60
C ASN A 393 28.21 -8.34 3.64
N GLY A 394 27.55 -9.42 3.21
CA GLY A 394 26.75 -10.28 4.11
C GLY A 394 25.33 -9.78 4.35
N CYS A 395 24.90 -8.75 3.64
CA CYS A 395 23.55 -8.24 3.57
C CYS A 395 23.01 -8.31 2.13
N ILE A 396 21.70 -8.25 2.00
CA ILE A 396 21.01 -7.81 0.78
C ILE A 396 20.82 -6.31 0.90
N ARG A 397 21.30 -5.56 -0.09
CA ARG A 397 21.00 -4.14 -0.24
C ARG A 397 19.84 -3.98 -1.24
N VAL A 398 18.81 -3.27 -0.83
CA VAL A 398 17.67 -2.87 -1.66
C VAL A 398 17.69 -1.35 -1.77
N ASP A 399 17.80 -0.83 -2.98
CA ASP A 399 17.75 0.59 -3.28
C ASP A 399 16.43 0.91 -3.97
N ILE A 400 15.68 1.87 -3.45
CA ILE A 400 14.44 2.39 -4.06
C ILE A 400 14.66 3.86 -4.37
N ALA A 401 14.84 4.17 -5.66
CA ALA A 401 15.10 5.50 -6.18
C ALA A 401 13.87 6.08 -6.87
N ASP A 402 13.50 7.32 -6.56
CA ASP A 402 12.53 8.12 -7.29
C ASP A 402 13.21 9.31 -7.98
N THR A 403 12.58 9.85 -9.03
CA THR A 403 13.00 11.08 -9.72
C THR A 403 12.18 12.30 -9.29
N GLY A 404 11.73 12.33 -8.04
CA GLY A 404 10.95 13.43 -7.49
C GLY A 404 11.79 14.67 -7.18
N PRO A 405 11.22 15.67 -6.50
CA PRO A 405 11.92 16.92 -6.17
C PRO A 405 13.00 16.78 -5.08
N GLY A 406 13.20 15.58 -4.53
CA GLY A 406 14.08 15.36 -3.40
C GLY A 406 13.49 15.81 -2.06
N ILE A 407 14.32 15.73 -1.01
CA ILE A 407 13.97 16.12 0.35
C ILE A 407 14.69 17.44 0.71
N PRO A 408 13.96 18.50 1.08
CA PRO A 408 14.53 19.78 1.50
C PRO A 408 15.48 19.64 2.69
N GLU A 409 16.59 20.39 2.69
CA GLU A 409 17.68 20.25 3.66
C GLU A 409 17.25 20.47 5.12
N ASP A 410 16.31 21.40 5.33
CA ASP A 410 15.74 21.76 6.64
C ASP A 410 14.92 20.63 7.28
N VAL A 411 14.43 19.68 6.49
CA VAL A 411 13.60 18.56 6.99
C VAL A 411 14.34 17.22 7.02
N ARG A 412 15.50 17.08 6.37
CA ARG A 412 16.25 15.81 6.25
C ARG A 412 16.54 15.13 7.59
N ALA A 413 16.87 15.90 8.63
CA ALA A 413 17.17 15.36 9.96
C ALA A 413 15.93 14.77 10.67
N ARG A 414 14.74 15.19 10.25
CA ARG A 414 13.47 14.93 10.92
C ARG A 414 12.57 13.95 10.19
N ILE A 415 12.92 13.51 8.97
CA ILE A 415 12.05 12.63 8.17
C ILE A 415 11.80 11.25 8.82
N PHE A 416 12.67 10.86 9.75
CA PHE A 416 12.52 9.64 10.55
C PHE A 416 11.94 9.90 11.96
N ASP A 417 11.67 11.17 12.31
CA ASP A 417 11.03 11.49 13.58
C ASP A 417 9.57 11.05 13.52
N PRO A 418 9.06 10.38 14.57
CA PRO A 418 7.65 10.04 14.65
C PRO A 418 6.76 11.26 14.44
N PHE A 419 5.68 11.10 13.68
CA PHE A 419 4.67 12.12 13.36
C PHE A 419 5.14 13.28 12.48
N PHE A 420 6.37 13.25 11.98
CA PHE A 420 6.85 14.24 11.04
C PHE A 420 6.30 13.97 9.62
N THR A 421 5.60 14.95 9.03
CA THR A 421 5.08 14.87 7.67
C THR A 421 5.12 16.23 6.99
N THR A 422 5.43 16.23 5.68
CA THR A 422 5.30 17.40 4.80
C THR A 422 4.02 17.36 3.97
N LYS A 423 3.22 16.29 4.09
CA LYS A 423 1.94 16.13 3.39
C LYS A 423 0.86 17.01 4.03
N ALA A 424 -0.16 17.39 3.26
CA ALA A 424 -1.28 18.19 3.74
C ALA A 424 -1.99 17.55 4.96
N PRO A 425 -2.60 18.35 5.87
CA PRO A 425 -3.31 17.83 7.04
C PRO A 425 -4.34 16.76 6.65
N GLY A 426 -4.24 15.58 7.26
CA GLY A 426 -5.11 14.43 6.96
C GLY A 426 -4.66 13.53 5.79
N SER A 427 -3.58 13.87 5.08
CA SER A 427 -3.04 13.11 3.92
C SER A 427 -1.83 12.23 4.26
N GLY A 428 -1.41 12.22 5.52
CA GLY A 428 -0.35 11.33 6.01
C GLY A 428 -0.10 11.53 7.50
N THR A 429 0.16 10.44 8.21
CA THR A 429 0.32 10.44 9.68
C THR A 429 1.75 10.73 10.14
N GLY A 430 2.69 10.83 9.20
CA GLY A 430 4.11 11.06 9.51
C GLY A 430 4.80 9.86 10.19
N MET A 431 4.16 8.69 10.20
CA MET A 431 4.70 7.50 10.87
C MET A 431 5.35 6.48 9.91
N GLY A 432 5.22 6.68 8.60
CA GLY A 432 5.66 5.71 7.59
C GLY A 432 7.17 5.43 7.63
N LEU A 433 8.00 6.48 7.53
CA LEU A 433 9.46 6.32 7.49
C LEU A 433 10.05 5.91 8.84
N ASP A 434 9.53 6.45 9.95
CA ASP A 434 9.87 6.01 11.31
C ASP A 434 9.58 4.51 11.51
N THR A 435 8.41 4.04 11.07
CA THR A 435 8.04 2.61 11.14
C THR A 435 8.96 1.76 10.27
N ALA A 436 9.26 2.20 9.05
CA ALA A 436 10.18 1.51 8.16
C ALA A 436 11.56 1.35 8.82
N ARG A 437 12.09 2.44 9.41
CA ARG A 437 13.37 2.44 10.11
C ARG A 437 13.39 1.47 11.28
N ARG A 438 12.37 1.50 12.13
CA ARG A 438 12.28 0.57 13.28
C ARG A 438 12.25 -0.89 12.83
N ILE A 439 11.49 -1.21 11.79
CA ILE A 439 11.40 -2.59 11.30
C ILE A 439 12.76 -3.06 10.76
N VAL A 440 13.43 -2.24 9.97
CA VAL A 440 14.74 -2.58 9.40
C VAL A 440 15.79 -2.70 10.51
N GLU A 441 15.96 -1.66 11.33
CA GLU A 441 17.05 -1.57 12.31
C GLU A 441 16.80 -2.46 13.54
N GLN A 442 15.60 -2.41 14.12
CA GLN A 442 15.33 -3.05 15.41
C GLN A 442 14.92 -4.52 15.27
N LYS A 443 14.18 -4.88 14.21
CA LYS A 443 13.70 -6.24 14.02
C LYS A 443 14.60 -7.09 13.13
N HIS A 444 15.13 -6.51 12.05
CA HIS A 444 15.98 -7.24 11.12
C HIS A 444 17.48 -7.01 11.37
N GLY A 445 17.84 -6.09 12.27
CA GLY A 445 19.25 -5.77 12.55
C GLY A 445 19.96 -5.12 11.36
N GLY A 446 19.19 -4.55 10.43
CA GLY A 446 19.67 -3.91 9.22
C GLY A 446 19.94 -2.42 9.38
N SER A 447 20.01 -1.73 8.25
CA SER A 447 20.20 -0.27 8.19
C SER A 447 19.27 0.33 7.13
N LEU A 448 18.71 1.50 7.41
CA LEU A 448 17.92 2.30 6.48
C LEU A 448 18.54 3.70 6.38
N THR A 449 19.06 4.07 5.21
CA THR A 449 19.58 5.42 4.93
C THR A 449 18.97 5.96 3.64
N PHE A 450 19.31 7.19 3.27
CA PHE A 450 18.88 7.79 2.02
C PHE A 450 19.91 8.77 1.49
N ASP A 451 19.96 8.90 0.17
CA ASP A 451 20.62 9.97 -0.57
C ASP A 451 19.55 10.78 -1.29
N THR A 452 19.67 12.11 -1.32
CA THR A 452 18.64 12.97 -1.93
C THR A 452 19.25 14.22 -2.54
N SER A 453 18.68 14.64 -3.67
CA SER A 453 19.06 15.84 -4.43
C SER A 453 17.84 16.36 -5.18
N ASP A 454 18.00 17.47 -5.91
CA ASP A 454 16.96 18.01 -6.78
C ASP A 454 16.58 17.07 -7.95
N ALA A 455 17.37 16.00 -8.17
CA ALA A 455 17.09 14.96 -9.16
C ALA A 455 16.32 13.75 -8.60
N GLY A 456 16.01 13.74 -7.29
CA GLY A 456 15.27 12.66 -6.65
C GLY A 456 15.85 12.16 -5.33
N THR A 457 15.21 11.13 -4.78
CA THR A 457 15.63 10.47 -3.53
C THR A 457 15.88 8.99 -3.76
N THR A 458 16.94 8.45 -3.17
CA THR A 458 17.18 7.01 -3.09
C THR A 458 17.20 6.58 -1.65
N PHE A 459 16.30 5.68 -1.26
CA PHE A 459 16.38 4.99 0.03
C PHE A 459 17.20 3.71 -0.12
N HIS A 460 18.11 3.49 0.83
CA HIS A 460 19.00 2.34 0.88
C HIS A 460 18.66 1.47 2.09
N ILE A 461 18.32 0.20 1.84
CA ILE A 461 17.90 -0.75 2.87
C ILE A 461 18.86 -1.93 2.86
N TRP A 462 19.59 -2.14 3.96
CA TRP A 462 20.43 -3.32 4.15
C TRP A 462 19.73 -4.32 5.06
N LEU A 463 19.61 -5.56 4.60
CA LEU A 463 19.02 -6.68 5.32
C LEU A 463 20.07 -7.78 5.50
N PRO A 464 20.52 -8.08 6.73
CA PRO A 464 21.48 -9.15 6.98
C PRO A 464 20.97 -10.51 6.50
N LEU A 465 21.86 -11.31 5.90
CA LEU A 465 21.54 -12.66 5.45
C LEU A 465 21.21 -13.62 6.61
N GLU A 466 21.84 -13.39 7.76
CA GLU A 466 21.55 -14.08 9.01
C GLU A 466 20.76 -13.15 9.94
N GLY A 467 19.47 -13.43 10.14
CA GLY A 467 18.66 -12.70 11.12
C GLY A 467 19.24 -12.86 12.53
N LYS A 468 19.21 -11.80 13.35
CA LYS A 468 19.53 -11.94 14.78
C LYS A 468 18.63 -13.02 15.38
N LYS A 469 19.24 -14.09 15.91
CA LYS A 469 18.55 -15.00 16.83
C LYS A 469 18.11 -14.15 18.02
N GLN A 470 16.80 -13.87 18.14
CA GLN A 470 16.22 -13.35 19.37
C GLN A 470 16.18 -14.44 20.44
#